data_AF-B9REX6-F1
#
_entry.id   AF-B9REX6-F1
#
_cell.length_a   1.000
_cell.length_b   1.000
_cell.length_c   1.000
_cell.angle_alpha   90.00
_cell.angle_beta   90.00
_cell.angle_gamma   90.00
#
_symmetry.space_group_name_H-M   'P 1'
#
loop_
_entity.id
_entity.type
_entity.pdbx_description
1 polymer ?
#
loop_
_entity_poly.entity_id
_entity_poly.type
_entity_poly.pdbx_seq_one_letter_code
_entity_poly.pdbx_strand_id
1 'polypeptide(L)'
;MALGLSSDPAKLVLDAMQGFYPPRFKDGDLEFEEVVVRRSCLFLLEILMETRPEILPDVKTEAMRLSLDWMRQMKRDSKHSLEVLGCLQLLASYKLATVFDTDKLLTYLEIVAHHNQAPELLRALDLTDKISSFLKNLITKNKYTEAIRFIYAFELVNEFPPVPLLKEFVKDIPTAIHKSRMRDKSVEERITVLNLNSQLSALSNTYDV
;
A
#
# COMPACT_ATOMS: atom_id res chain seq x y z
N MET A 1 23.15 8.97 -7.22
CA MET A 1 22.11 9.55 -6.34
C MET A 1 22.77 10.01 -5.04
N ALA A 2 22.39 11.15 -4.45
CA ALA A 2 23.11 11.75 -3.32
C ALA A 2 23.17 10.86 -2.06
N LEU A 3 22.17 10.00 -1.85
CA LEU A 3 22.13 9.09 -0.70
C LEU A 3 23.32 8.12 -0.66
N GLY A 4 23.79 7.66 -1.83
CA GLY A 4 24.96 6.79 -1.95
C GLY A 4 26.30 7.48 -1.68
N LEU A 5 26.32 8.79 -1.44
CA LEU A 5 27.51 9.52 -1.02
C LEU A 5 27.69 9.53 0.51
N SER A 6 26.66 9.09 1.26
CA SER A 6 26.78 8.88 2.70
C SER A 6 27.70 7.70 2.99
N SER A 7 28.51 7.78 4.05
CA SER A 7 29.31 6.65 4.51
C SER A 7 28.46 5.50 5.05
N ASP A 8 27.26 5.81 5.55
CA ASP A 8 26.27 4.82 5.96
C ASP A 8 24.86 5.27 5.53
N PRO A 9 24.45 4.93 4.29
CA PRO A 9 23.14 5.29 3.76
C PRO A 9 21.99 4.70 4.56
N ALA A 10 22.14 3.46 5.05
CA ALA A 10 21.11 2.76 5.80
C ALA A 10 20.89 3.43 7.17
N LYS A 11 21.97 3.74 7.90
CA LYS A 11 21.87 4.46 9.17
C LYS A 11 21.28 5.86 9.00
N LEU A 12 21.69 6.58 7.97
CA LEU A 12 21.16 7.91 7.68
C LEU A 12 19.64 7.89 7.46
N VAL A 13 19.14 6.93 6.66
CA VAL A 13 17.69 6.76 6.46
C VAL A 13 17.01 6.36 7.76
N LEU A 14 17.59 5.43 8.53
CA LEU A 14 17.01 4.97 9.79
C LEU A 14 16.86 6.11 10.81
N ASP A 15 17.87 6.96 10.93
CA ASP A 15 17.84 8.12 11.82
C ASP A 15 16.77 9.13 11.39
N ALA A 16 16.57 9.32 10.08
CA ALA A 16 15.48 10.13 9.54
C ALA A 16 14.09 9.53 9.84
N MET A 17 13.98 8.20 9.97
CA MET A 17 12.70 7.55 10.28
C MET A 17 12.17 7.87 11.69
N GLN A 18 13.00 8.38 12.61
CA GLN A 18 12.53 8.72 13.97
C GLN A 18 11.38 9.75 14.00
N GLY A 19 11.25 10.58 12.96
CA GLY A 19 10.15 11.55 12.82
C GLY A 19 8.90 11.00 12.11
N PHE A 20 8.98 9.80 11.53
CA PHE A 20 7.89 9.21 10.75
C PHE A 20 6.72 8.76 11.63
N TYR A 21 7.04 8.03 12.70
CA TYR A 21 6.03 7.39 13.54
C TYR A 21 6.53 7.05 14.97
N PRO A 22 5.72 7.25 16.02
CA PRO A 22 4.59 8.18 16.03
C PRO A 22 5.12 9.61 15.76
N PRO A 23 4.39 10.42 15.01
CA PRO A 23 4.78 11.80 14.76
C PRO A 23 4.89 12.56 16.08
N ARG A 24 6.03 13.23 16.31
CA ARG A 24 6.31 13.97 17.55
C ARG A 24 5.76 15.41 17.50
N PHE A 25 4.52 15.57 17.06
CA PHE A 25 3.90 16.89 16.90
C PHE A 25 2.97 17.20 18.08
N LYS A 26 3.01 18.46 18.55
CA LYS A 26 2.10 18.98 19.59
C LYS A 26 0.87 19.59 18.91
N ASP A 27 -0.32 19.50 19.52
CA ASP A 27 -1.59 19.87 18.88
C ASP A 27 -1.66 21.31 18.33
N GLY A 28 -2.29 21.46 17.15
CA GLY A 28 -2.64 22.71 16.48
C GLY A 28 -1.86 22.96 15.18
N ASP A 29 -2.51 22.76 14.02
CA ASP A 29 -2.03 23.05 12.64
C ASP A 29 -0.94 22.16 12.00
N LEU A 30 -0.54 21.04 12.61
CA LEU A 30 0.58 20.21 12.11
C LEU A 30 0.21 19.03 11.18
N GLU A 31 -1.07 18.86 10.81
CA GLU A 31 -1.51 17.72 9.97
C GLU A 31 -0.84 17.73 8.57
N PHE A 32 -0.67 18.91 7.97
CA PHE A 32 0.02 19.03 6.68
C PHE A 32 1.51 18.69 6.79
N GLU A 33 2.19 19.21 7.83
CA GLU A 33 3.61 18.93 8.07
C GLU A 33 3.84 17.43 8.35
N GLU A 34 2.92 16.80 9.08
CA GLU A 34 2.92 15.38 9.37
C GLU A 34 2.81 14.54 8.09
N VAL A 35 1.94 14.90 7.15
CA VAL A 35 1.82 14.24 5.84
C VAL A 35 3.09 14.41 5.00
N VAL A 36 3.69 15.60 5.01
CA VAL A 36 4.94 15.88 4.28
C VAL A 36 6.10 15.06 4.84
N VAL A 37 6.25 15.01 6.17
CA VAL A 37 7.28 14.18 6.82
C VAL A 37 7.07 12.71 6.50
N ARG A 38 5.83 12.21 6.57
CA ARG A 38 5.53 10.83 6.20
C ARG A 38 5.93 10.53 4.76
N ARG A 39 5.47 11.32 3.79
CA ARG A 39 5.81 11.11 2.38
C ARG A 39 7.32 11.18 2.11
N SER A 40 8.02 12.10 2.77
CA SER A 40 9.48 12.23 2.64
C SER A 40 10.18 10.97 3.15
N CYS A 41 9.74 10.42 4.27
CA CYS A 41 10.31 9.19 4.82
C CYS A 41 10.00 7.96 3.96
N LEU A 42 8.76 7.83 3.44
CA LEU A 42 8.40 6.76 2.50
C LEU A 42 9.31 6.80 1.27
N PHE A 43 9.57 8.00 0.74
CA PHE A 43 10.48 8.18 -0.39
C PHE A 43 11.92 7.75 -0.03
N LEU A 44 12.43 8.12 1.15
CA LEU A 44 13.76 7.67 1.59
C LEU A 44 13.85 6.14 1.72
N LEU A 45 12.81 5.48 2.23
CA LEU A 45 12.74 4.02 2.33
C LEU A 45 12.67 3.36 0.96
N GLU A 46 11.92 3.94 0.02
CA GLU A 46 11.83 3.51 -1.37
C GLU A 46 13.21 3.59 -2.06
N ILE A 47 13.90 4.72 -1.95
CA ILE A 47 15.26 4.86 -2.46
C ILE A 47 16.23 3.86 -1.81
N LEU A 48 16.12 3.61 -0.51
CA LEU A 48 16.96 2.63 0.18
C LEU A 48 16.70 1.21 -0.35
N MET A 49 15.43 0.86 -0.60
CA MET A 49 15.03 -0.43 -1.15
C MET A 49 15.53 -0.62 -2.59
N GLU A 50 15.54 0.44 -3.40
CA GLU A 50 16.05 0.43 -4.77
C GLU A 50 17.58 0.32 -4.81
N THR A 51 18.27 1.09 -3.98
CA THR A 51 19.74 1.15 -3.97
C THR A 51 20.39 -0.04 -3.28
N ARG A 52 19.65 -0.76 -2.44
CA ARG A 52 20.06 -2.00 -1.76
C ARG A 52 21.48 -1.92 -1.14
N PRO A 53 21.81 -0.87 -0.37
CA PRO A 53 23.13 -0.77 0.23
C PRO A 53 23.36 -1.92 1.21
N GLU A 54 24.62 -2.13 1.57
CA GLU A 54 24.95 -3.02 2.69
C GLU A 54 24.37 -2.45 3.99
N ILE A 55 23.75 -3.32 4.79
CA ILE A 55 23.13 -2.94 6.07
C ILE A 55 23.94 -3.58 7.19
N LEU A 56 24.58 -2.74 7.98
CA LEU A 56 25.38 -3.20 9.11
C LEU A 56 24.51 -3.89 10.17
N PRO A 57 25.03 -4.91 10.89
CA PRO A 57 24.26 -5.66 11.88
C PRO A 57 23.63 -4.79 12.98
N ASP A 58 24.35 -3.78 13.46
CA ASP A 58 23.86 -2.86 14.50
C ASP A 58 22.70 -2.00 13.99
N VAL A 59 22.81 -1.49 12.76
CA VAL A 59 21.75 -0.73 12.07
C VAL A 59 20.52 -1.62 11.85
N LYS A 60 20.72 -2.87 11.45
CA LYS A 60 19.63 -3.84 11.28
C LYS A 60 18.91 -4.12 12.60
N THR A 61 19.65 -4.21 13.70
CA THR A 61 19.09 -4.41 15.05
C THR A 61 18.27 -3.20 15.49
N GLU A 62 18.76 -1.99 15.23
CA GLU A 62 18.02 -0.77 15.53
C GLU A 62 16.75 -0.62 14.68
N ALA A 63 16.83 -0.93 13.38
CA ALA A 63 15.68 -0.94 12.47
C ALA A 63 14.63 -1.95 12.92
N MET A 64 15.06 -3.11 13.42
CA MET A 64 14.16 -4.12 13.99
C MET A 64 13.41 -3.57 15.21
N ARG A 65 14.12 -2.92 16.14
CA ARG A 65 13.49 -2.29 17.31
C ARG A 65 12.46 -1.23 16.88
N LEU A 66 12.84 -0.34 15.97
CA LEU A 66 11.95 0.71 15.46
C LEU A 66 10.70 0.11 14.80
N SER A 67 10.86 -0.91 13.97
CA SER A 67 9.76 -1.61 13.28
C SER A 67 8.77 -2.22 14.28
N LEU A 68 9.27 -2.86 15.33
CA LEU A 68 8.44 -3.44 16.38
C LEU A 68 7.65 -2.37 17.14
N ASP A 69 8.28 -1.24 17.45
CA ASP A 69 7.62 -0.14 18.15
C ASP A 69 6.52 0.50 17.30
N TRP A 70 6.75 0.65 15.99
CA TRP A 70 5.72 1.11 15.06
C TRP A 70 4.55 0.12 14.98
N MET A 71 4.82 -1.18 14.81
CA MET A 71 3.77 -2.19 14.70
C MET A 71 2.89 -2.34 15.95
N ARG A 72 3.45 -2.02 17.13
CA ARG A 72 2.70 -1.99 18.40
C ARG A 72 1.74 -0.82 18.47
N GLN A 73 2.11 0.33 17.89
CA GLN A 73 1.37 1.58 17.99
C GLN A 73 0.43 1.80 16.79
N MET A 74 0.74 1.24 15.63
CA MET A 74 -0.01 1.46 14.39
C MET A 74 -1.45 0.98 14.47
N LYS A 75 -2.34 1.80 13.94
CA LYS A 75 -3.73 1.41 13.67
C LYS A 75 -3.77 0.61 12.36
N ARG A 76 -4.51 -0.50 12.39
CA ARG A 76 -4.53 -1.50 11.31
C ARG A 76 -5.81 -1.39 10.48
N ASP A 77 -6.13 -0.18 10.04
CA ASP A 77 -7.31 0.09 9.23
C ASP A 77 -6.93 0.89 7.97
N SER A 78 -7.87 0.99 7.02
CA SER A 78 -7.63 1.65 5.74
C SER A 78 -7.41 3.17 5.84
N LYS A 79 -7.84 3.81 6.94
CA LYS A 79 -7.64 5.26 7.16
C LYS A 79 -6.19 5.58 7.50
N HIS A 80 -5.48 4.62 8.10
CA HIS A 80 -4.07 4.74 8.48
C HIS A 80 -3.15 3.99 7.50
N SER A 81 -3.57 3.82 6.24
CA SER A 81 -2.84 3.02 5.25
C SER A 81 -1.40 3.51 5.00
N LEU A 82 -1.12 4.82 5.17
CA LEU A 82 0.24 5.36 5.06
C LEU A 82 1.16 4.89 6.19
N GLU A 83 0.64 4.73 7.42
CA GLU A 83 1.40 4.20 8.55
C GLU A 83 1.74 2.73 8.30
N VAL A 84 0.76 1.95 7.86
CA VAL A 84 0.94 0.54 7.51
C VAL A 84 1.94 0.40 6.34
N LEU A 85 1.84 1.27 5.32
CA LEU A 85 2.75 1.28 4.18
C LEU A 85 4.19 1.56 4.61
N GLY A 86 4.39 2.57 5.46
CA GLY A 86 5.72 2.90 5.98
C GLY A 86 6.32 1.80 6.83
N CYS A 87 5.51 1.12 7.64
CA CYS A 87 5.96 -0.06 8.39
C CYS A 87 6.42 -1.19 7.46
N LEU A 88 5.64 -1.50 6.43
CA LEU A 88 6.01 -2.55 5.46
C LEU A 88 7.24 -2.17 4.64
N GLN A 89 7.37 -0.90 4.23
CA GLN A 89 8.57 -0.39 3.58
C GLN A 89 9.79 -0.49 4.51
N LEU A 90 9.67 -0.12 5.79
CA LEU A 90 10.77 -0.26 6.74
C LEU A 90 11.22 -1.74 6.85
N LEU A 91 10.28 -2.68 6.93
CA LEU A 91 10.64 -4.10 6.95
C LEU A 91 11.36 -4.55 5.67
N ALA A 92 10.84 -4.13 4.52
CA ALA A 92 11.38 -4.49 3.21
C ALA A 92 12.80 -3.90 3.02
N SER A 93 12.97 -2.60 3.24
CA SER A 93 14.24 -1.89 3.04
C SER A 93 15.36 -2.44 3.95
N TYR A 94 15.02 -2.94 5.15
CA TYR A 94 16.00 -3.50 6.10
C TYR A 94 16.06 -5.03 6.13
N LYS A 95 15.36 -5.71 5.21
CA LYS A 95 15.34 -7.19 5.09
C LYS A 95 14.99 -7.87 6.41
N LEU A 96 13.89 -7.41 7.01
CA LEU A 96 13.41 -7.85 8.33
C LEU A 96 12.19 -8.77 8.26
N ALA A 97 11.59 -8.95 7.09
CA ALA A 97 10.31 -9.66 6.91
C ALA A 97 10.29 -11.08 7.52
N THR A 98 11.41 -11.81 7.47
CA THR A 98 11.53 -13.19 7.93
C THR A 98 11.28 -13.39 9.43
N VAL A 99 11.35 -12.32 10.23
CA VAL A 99 11.08 -12.39 11.69
C VAL A 99 9.61 -12.19 12.01
N PHE A 100 8.81 -11.76 11.02
CA PHE A 100 7.39 -11.47 11.20
C PHE A 100 6.53 -12.61 10.66
N ASP A 101 5.35 -12.72 11.26
CA ASP A 101 4.34 -13.69 10.83
C ASP A 101 3.82 -13.37 9.42
N THR A 102 3.92 -14.34 8.52
CA THR A 102 3.55 -14.22 7.11
C THR A 102 2.09 -13.81 6.93
N ASP A 103 1.16 -14.40 7.70
CA ASP A 103 -0.27 -14.12 7.57
C ASP A 103 -0.62 -12.69 8.01
N LYS A 104 0.06 -12.18 9.05
CA LYS A 104 -0.02 -10.77 9.46
C LYS A 104 0.52 -9.85 8.38
N LEU A 105 1.66 -10.16 7.77
CA LEU A 105 2.21 -9.35 6.69
C LEU A 105 1.26 -9.30 5.47
N LEU A 106 0.65 -10.42 5.11
CA LEU A 106 -0.37 -10.46 4.05
C LEU A 106 -1.57 -9.60 4.41
N THR A 107 -2.05 -9.65 5.65
CA THR A 107 -3.15 -8.79 6.13
C THR A 107 -2.80 -7.30 6.00
N TYR A 108 -1.55 -6.92 6.31
CA TYR A 108 -1.09 -5.53 6.14
C TYR A 108 -0.96 -5.15 4.67
N LEU A 109 -0.46 -6.05 3.82
CA LEU A 109 -0.42 -5.85 2.37
C LEU A 109 -1.81 -5.61 1.78
N GLU A 110 -2.85 -6.29 2.28
CA GLU A 110 -4.22 -6.03 1.83
C GLU A 110 -4.73 -4.62 2.17
N ILE A 111 -4.31 -4.05 3.30
CA ILE A 111 -4.67 -2.68 3.71
C ILE A 111 -4.04 -1.69 2.72
N VAL A 112 -2.80 -1.94 2.31
CA VAL A 112 -2.03 -1.05 1.45
C VAL A 112 -2.09 -1.40 -0.04
N ALA A 113 -2.89 -2.40 -0.44
CA ALA A 113 -2.93 -2.93 -1.81
C ALA A 113 -3.25 -1.86 -2.87
N HIS A 114 -3.96 -0.80 -2.49
CA HIS A 114 -4.29 0.34 -3.37
C HIS A 114 -3.08 1.23 -3.68
N HIS A 115 -2.01 1.18 -2.89
CA HIS A 115 -0.78 1.94 -3.12
C HIS A 115 0.04 1.35 -4.27
N ASN A 116 0.71 2.23 -5.04
CA ASN A 116 1.50 1.85 -6.20
C ASN A 116 2.66 0.91 -5.87
N GLN A 117 3.22 1.06 -4.66
CA GLN A 117 4.35 0.31 -4.13
C GLN A 117 4.01 -1.12 -3.70
N ALA A 118 2.72 -1.46 -3.54
CA ALA A 118 2.31 -2.73 -2.91
C ALA A 118 2.82 -4.00 -3.64
N PRO A 119 2.85 -4.09 -4.99
CA PRO A 119 3.41 -5.24 -5.67
C PRO A 119 4.91 -5.44 -5.41
N GLU A 120 5.70 -4.37 -5.42
CA GLU A 120 7.14 -4.45 -5.16
C GLU A 120 7.41 -4.78 -3.69
N LEU A 121 6.60 -4.25 -2.76
CA LEU A 121 6.66 -4.63 -1.36
C LEU A 121 6.43 -6.12 -1.15
N LEU A 122 5.45 -6.73 -1.83
CA LEU A 122 5.21 -8.17 -1.73
C LEU A 122 6.46 -8.98 -2.12
N ARG A 123 7.21 -8.55 -3.15
CA ARG A 123 8.48 -9.17 -3.53
C ARG A 123 9.56 -8.95 -2.49
N ALA A 124 9.75 -7.69 -2.07
CA ALA A 124 10.81 -7.31 -1.14
C ALA A 124 10.63 -7.90 0.27
N LEU A 125 9.39 -8.23 0.64
CA LEU A 125 9.05 -8.96 1.87
C LEU A 125 9.18 -10.49 1.72
N ASP A 126 9.61 -10.99 0.57
CA ASP A 126 9.77 -12.42 0.28
C ASP A 126 8.47 -13.23 0.39
N LEU A 127 7.36 -12.65 -0.09
CA LEU A 127 6.01 -13.24 -0.03
C LEU A 127 5.51 -13.72 -1.40
N THR A 128 6.40 -13.82 -2.38
CA THR A 128 6.05 -14.14 -3.78
C THR A 128 5.37 -15.50 -3.90
N ASP A 129 5.72 -16.48 -3.06
CA ASP A 129 5.08 -17.80 -3.04
C ASP A 129 3.59 -17.74 -2.61
N LYS A 130 3.16 -16.65 -1.97
CA LYS A 130 1.78 -16.43 -1.52
C LYS A 130 0.94 -15.62 -2.52
N ILE A 131 1.48 -15.21 -3.67
CA ILE A 131 0.80 -14.29 -4.60
C ILE A 131 -0.56 -14.82 -5.07
N SER A 132 -0.66 -16.10 -5.43
CA SER A 132 -1.93 -16.66 -5.91
C SER A 132 -3.01 -16.67 -4.83
N SER A 133 -2.66 -16.98 -3.57
CA SER A 133 -3.60 -16.89 -2.44
C SER A 133 -4.00 -15.44 -2.15
N PHE A 134 -3.05 -14.52 -2.22
CA PHE A 134 -3.28 -13.09 -1.99
C PHE A 134 -4.23 -12.50 -3.04
N LEU A 135 -4.01 -12.80 -4.33
CA LEU A 135 -4.87 -12.40 -5.44
C LEU A 135 -6.30 -12.92 -5.29
N LYS A 136 -6.47 -14.21 -4.97
CA LYS A 136 -7.79 -14.80 -4.73
C LYS A 136 -8.54 -14.04 -3.63
N ASN A 137 -7.87 -13.73 -2.54
CA ASN A 137 -8.45 -12.98 -1.43
C ASN A 137 -8.82 -11.53 -1.80
N LEU A 138 -8.01 -10.84 -2.62
CA LEU A 138 -8.39 -9.51 -3.15
C LEU A 138 -9.65 -9.60 -4.03
N ILE A 139 -9.72 -10.59 -4.92
CA ILE A 139 -10.85 -10.81 -5.82
C ILE A 139 -12.13 -11.11 -5.02
N THR A 140 -12.07 -12.00 -4.01
CA THR A 140 -13.20 -12.29 -3.12
C THR A 140 -13.69 -11.08 -2.34
N LYS A 141 -12.82 -10.07 -2.12
CA LYS A 141 -13.16 -8.80 -1.47
C LYS A 141 -13.55 -7.70 -2.46
N ASN A 142 -13.78 -8.04 -3.73
CA ASN A 142 -14.12 -7.14 -4.83
C ASN A 142 -13.07 -6.02 -5.06
N LYS A 143 -11.82 -6.26 -4.68
CA LYS A 143 -10.68 -5.36 -4.90
C LYS A 143 -10.04 -5.62 -6.27
N TYR A 144 -10.85 -5.54 -7.32
CA TYR A 144 -10.44 -5.97 -8.67
C TYR A 144 -9.35 -5.07 -9.25
N THR A 145 -9.39 -3.76 -9.00
CA THR A 145 -8.36 -2.82 -9.48
C THR A 145 -6.99 -3.14 -8.88
N GLU A 146 -6.96 -3.42 -7.59
CA GLU A 146 -5.75 -3.85 -6.90
C GLU A 146 -5.29 -5.20 -7.44
N ALA A 147 -6.17 -6.20 -7.53
CA ALA A 147 -5.83 -7.51 -8.07
C ALA A 147 -5.20 -7.42 -9.47
N ILE A 148 -5.78 -6.64 -10.38
CA ILE A 148 -5.26 -6.43 -11.75
C ILE A 148 -3.85 -5.83 -11.73
N ARG A 149 -3.57 -4.88 -10.84
CA ARG A 149 -2.22 -4.31 -10.70
C ARG A 149 -1.19 -5.38 -10.30
N PHE A 150 -1.54 -6.26 -9.36
CA PHE A 150 -0.70 -7.39 -8.98
C PHE A 150 -0.56 -8.42 -10.12
N ILE A 151 -1.63 -8.73 -10.85
CA ILE A 151 -1.60 -9.66 -11.99
C ILE A 151 -0.59 -9.22 -13.04
N TYR A 152 -0.61 -7.94 -13.43
CA TYR A 152 0.35 -7.40 -14.38
C TYR A 152 1.77 -7.35 -13.81
N ALA A 153 1.92 -6.91 -12.56
CA ALA A 153 3.23 -6.84 -11.93
C ALA A 153 3.91 -8.23 -11.89
N PHE A 154 3.18 -9.28 -11.54
CA PHE A 154 3.70 -10.65 -11.40
C PHE A 154 3.58 -11.50 -12.69
N GLU A 155 3.18 -10.89 -13.81
CA GLU A 155 3.02 -11.57 -15.10
C GLU A 155 2.04 -12.77 -15.07
N LEU A 156 1.03 -12.71 -14.22
CA LEU A 156 0.06 -13.79 -13.97
C LEU A 156 -1.19 -13.73 -14.86
N VAL A 157 -1.10 -13.06 -16.02
CA VAL A 157 -2.25 -12.79 -16.92
C VAL A 157 -2.95 -14.08 -17.37
N ASN A 158 -2.19 -15.17 -17.54
CA ASN A 158 -2.73 -16.46 -17.96
C ASN A 158 -3.48 -17.19 -16.83
N GLU A 159 -3.01 -17.07 -15.59
CA GLU A 159 -3.63 -17.72 -14.42
C GLU A 159 -4.84 -16.91 -13.91
N PHE A 160 -4.76 -15.58 -14.00
CA PHE A 160 -5.79 -14.65 -13.59
C PHE A 160 -6.13 -13.68 -14.73
N PRO A 161 -6.96 -14.08 -15.70
CA PRO A 161 -7.30 -13.23 -16.84
C PRO A 161 -7.96 -11.91 -16.40
N PRO A 162 -7.43 -10.73 -16.77
CA PRO A 162 -7.99 -9.45 -16.36
C PRO A 162 -9.39 -9.17 -16.90
N VAL A 163 -9.71 -9.62 -18.11
CA VAL A 163 -11.00 -9.32 -18.78
C VAL A 163 -12.21 -9.83 -17.98
N PRO A 164 -12.26 -11.10 -17.53
CA PRO A 164 -13.30 -11.57 -16.60
C PRO A 164 -13.41 -10.72 -15.32
N LEU A 165 -12.29 -10.35 -14.72
CA LEU A 165 -12.29 -9.55 -13.48
C LEU A 165 -12.85 -8.13 -13.72
N LEU A 166 -12.54 -7.52 -14.86
CA LEU A 166 -13.10 -6.24 -15.26
C LEU A 166 -14.62 -6.33 -15.50
N LYS A 167 -15.09 -7.44 -16.08
CA LYS A 167 -16.54 -7.67 -16.25
C LYS A 167 -17.25 -7.77 -14.90
N GLU A 168 -16.67 -8.50 -13.94
CA GLU A 168 -17.22 -8.57 -12.57
C GLU A 168 -17.17 -7.22 -11.86
N PHE A 169 -16.08 -6.47 -12.00
CA PHE A 169 -15.98 -5.09 -11.49
C PHE A 169 -17.12 -4.21 -12.03
N VAL A 170 -17.39 -4.23 -13.34
CA VAL A 170 -18.47 -3.42 -13.94
C VAL A 170 -19.85 -3.80 -13.42
N LYS A 171 -20.11 -5.10 -13.20
CA LYS A 171 -21.38 -5.58 -12.62
C LYS A 171 -21.58 -5.13 -11.17
N ASP A 172 -20.51 -4.96 -10.40
CA ASP A 172 -20.58 -4.55 -9.00
C ASP A 172 -20.83 -3.03 -8.82
N ILE A 173 -20.55 -2.21 -9.85
CA ILE A 173 -20.72 -0.74 -9.75
C ILE A 173 -22.19 -0.34 -9.48
N PRO A 174 -23.22 -0.86 -10.20
CA PRO A 174 -24.63 -0.59 -9.89
C PRO A 174 -25.00 -0.93 -8.44
N THR A 175 -24.53 -2.06 -7.90
CA THR A 175 -24.85 -2.49 -6.53
C THR A 175 -24.22 -1.58 -5.47
N ALA A 176 -23.01 -1.06 -5.73
CA ALA A 176 -22.36 -0.07 -4.87
C ALA A 176 -23.09 1.28 -4.88
N ILE A 177 -23.58 1.71 -6.04
CA ILE A 177 -24.36 2.95 -6.20
C ILE A 177 -25.74 2.84 -5.53
N HIS A 178 -26.42 1.71 -5.62
CA HIS A 178 -27.68 1.49 -4.93
C HIS A 178 -27.52 1.50 -3.40
N LYS A 179 -26.47 0.86 -2.86
CA LYS A 179 -26.15 0.91 -1.41
C LYS A 179 -25.73 2.31 -0.93
N SER A 180 -25.14 3.11 -1.81
CA SER A 180 -24.72 4.47 -1.48
C SER A 180 -25.91 5.44 -1.44
N ARG A 181 -26.90 5.25 -2.33
CA ARG A 181 -28.12 6.06 -2.42
C ARG A 181 -29.08 5.88 -1.24
N MET A 182 -28.96 4.79 -0.47
CA MET A 182 -29.79 4.52 0.72
C MET A 182 -29.19 5.02 2.04
N ARG A 183 -27.94 5.49 2.05
CA ARG A 183 -27.39 6.25 3.18
C ARG A 183 -27.61 7.73 2.90
N ASP A 184 -27.99 8.51 3.91
CA ASP A 184 -28.15 9.95 3.74
C ASP A 184 -26.77 10.56 3.41
N LYS A 185 -26.57 11.00 2.16
CA LYS A 185 -25.25 11.33 1.62
C LYS A 185 -25.05 12.83 1.37
N SER A 186 -23.87 13.29 1.77
CA SER A 186 -23.29 14.60 1.48
C SER A 186 -23.24 14.89 -0.03
N VAL A 187 -23.25 16.16 -0.40
CA VAL A 187 -23.24 16.66 -1.79
C VAL A 187 -22.01 16.15 -2.57
N GLU A 188 -20.83 16.10 -1.93
CA GLU A 188 -19.61 15.53 -2.55
C GLU A 188 -19.82 14.10 -3.06
N GLU A 189 -20.44 13.24 -2.25
CA GLU A 189 -20.63 11.84 -2.61
C GLU A 189 -21.66 11.67 -3.74
N ARG A 190 -22.62 12.60 -3.86
CA ARG A 190 -23.56 12.63 -4.99
C ARG A 190 -22.85 12.98 -6.30
N ILE A 191 -21.90 13.92 -6.25
CA ILE A 191 -21.09 14.32 -7.41
C ILE A 191 -20.22 13.15 -7.88
N THR A 192 -19.59 12.40 -6.96
CA THR A 192 -18.79 11.22 -7.33
C THR A 192 -19.64 10.12 -7.96
N VAL A 193 -20.84 9.85 -7.42
CA VAL A 193 -21.77 8.85 -7.99
C VAL A 193 -22.25 9.24 -9.38
N LEU A 194 -22.56 10.52 -9.61
CA LEU A 194 -22.97 11.01 -10.93
C LEU A 194 -21.84 10.89 -11.96
N ASN A 195 -20.61 11.18 -11.55
CA ASN A 195 -19.44 11.07 -12.43
C ASN A 195 -19.09 9.61 -12.76
N LEU A 196 -19.28 8.68 -11.80
CA LEU A 196 -19.13 7.24 -12.07
C LEU A 196 -20.22 6.73 -13.03
N ASN A 197 -21.46 7.22 -12.90
CA ASN A 197 -22.56 6.86 -13.80
C ASN A 197 -22.32 7.34 -15.24
N SER A 198 -21.77 8.54 -15.43
CA SER A 198 -21.43 9.05 -16.77
C SER A 198 -20.26 8.29 -17.40
N GLN A 199 -19.28 7.86 -16.61
CA GLN A 199 -18.17 7.02 -17.11
C GLN A 199 -18.63 5.60 -17.44
N LEU A 200 -19.54 5.04 -16.65
CA LEU A 200 -20.15 3.74 -16.91
C LEU A 200 -20.97 3.72 -18.21
N SER A 201 -21.77 4.75 -18.47
CA SER A 201 -22.56 4.82 -19.71
C SER A 201 -21.65 4.96 -20.94
N ALA A 202 -20.54 5.69 -20.81
CA ALA A 202 -19.52 5.78 -21.85
C ALA A 202 -18.82 4.43 -22.12
N LEU A 203 -18.54 3.64 -21.06
CA LEU A 203 -17.95 2.31 -21.18
C LEU A 203 -18.94 1.27 -21.75
N SER A 204 -20.22 1.30 -21.35
CA SER A 204 -21.23 0.39 -21.91
C SER A 204 -21.42 0.58 -23.41
N ASN A 205 -21.38 1.83 -23.89
CA ASN A 205 -21.53 2.16 -25.31
C ASN A 205 -20.30 1.81 -26.17
N THR A 206 -19.16 1.46 -25.55
CA THR A 206 -17.93 1.09 -26.29
C THR A 206 -17.76 -0.43 -26.46
N TYR A 207 -18.57 -1.25 -25.80
CA TYR A 207 -18.51 -2.71 -25.89
C TYR A 207 -19.78 -3.38 -26.45
N ASP A 208 -20.76 -2.60 -26.92
CA ASP A 208 -21.88 -3.09 -27.76
C ASP A 208 -21.48 -3.04 -29.25
N VAL A 209 -20.73 -4.07 -29.70
CA VAL A 209 -20.65 -4.56 -31.10
C VAL A 209 -20.60 -6.08 -31.09
#